data_AF-A0A7W6DDU3-F1
#
_entry.id   AF-A0A7W6DDU3-F1
#
_cell.length_a   1.000
_cell.length_b   1.000
_cell.length_c   1.000
_cell.angle_alpha   90.00
_cell.angle_beta   90.00
_cell.angle_gamma   90.00
#
_symmetry.space_group_name_H-M   'P 1'
#
loop_
_entity.id
_entity.type
_entity.pdbx_description
1 polymer ?
#
loop_
_entity_poly.entity_id
_entity_poly.type
_entity_poly.pdbx_seq_one_letter_code
_entity_poly.pdbx_strand_id
1 'polypeptide(L)'
;MAQTSIPYTHYDLQDIREGVVIEITLSAVANVRLMTHADFDLFKNARQHKFLGGVAKKSPIRLTIPKNAHWHVVVDTEGHSGKVESSIRVVPKPKVKTGPRLSPPSRQSAQR
;
A
#
# COMPACT_ATOMS: atom_id res chain seq x y z
N MET A 1 -2.29 27.83 13.14
CA MET A 1 -2.04 26.39 12.93
C MET A 1 -3.12 25.92 11.96
N ALA A 2 -2.76 25.63 10.71
CA ALA A 2 -3.72 25.26 9.66
C ALA A 2 -4.18 23.82 9.89
N GLN A 3 -5.13 23.63 10.79
CA GLN A 3 -5.71 22.33 11.05
C GLN A 3 -6.66 22.03 9.89
N THR A 4 -6.28 21.07 9.05
CA THR A 4 -7.11 20.57 7.96
C THR A 4 -8.47 20.18 8.55
N SER A 5 -9.51 20.97 8.25
CA SER A 5 -10.86 20.79 8.82
C SER A 5 -11.60 19.58 8.22
N ILE A 6 -10.98 18.88 7.28
CA ILE A 6 -11.52 17.66 6.68
C ILE A 6 -11.23 16.45 7.59
N PRO A 7 -12.25 15.62 7.89
CA PRO A 7 -12.02 14.35 8.54
C PRO A 7 -11.18 13.45 7.63
N TYR A 8 -10.08 12.93 8.15
CA TYR A 8 -9.23 11.98 7.45
C TYR A 8 -8.85 10.82 8.37
N THR A 9 -8.66 9.65 7.76
CA THR A 9 -8.09 8.48 8.41
C THR A 9 -6.63 8.36 8.00
N HIS A 10 -5.74 8.31 8.97
CA HIS A 10 -4.30 8.15 8.76
C HIS A 10 -3.87 6.72 9.07
N TYR A 11 -3.07 6.15 8.19
CA TYR A 11 -2.44 4.86 8.38
C TYR A 11 -0.93 4.99 8.20
N ASP A 12 -0.21 4.57 9.23
CA ASP A 12 1.24 4.44 9.18
C ASP A 12 1.63 3.07 8.65
N LEU A 13 2.32 3.05 7.51
CA LEU A 13 2.81 1.81 6.89
C LEU A 13 4.24 1.47 7.31
N GLN A 14 4.88 2.32 8.12
CA GLN A 14 6.30 2.24 8.44
C GLN A 14 7.18 2.17 7.18
N ASP A 15 8.38 1.62 7.31
CA ASP A 15 9.31 1.44 6.20
C ASP A 15 8.83 0.29 5.29
N ILE A 16 8.39 0.64 4.09
CA ILE A 16 8.02 -0.32 3.06
C ILE A 16 9.03 -0.30 1.91
N ARG A 17 9.46 -1.51 1.56
CA ARG A 17 10.37 -1.76 0.44
C ARG A 17 9.74 -1.49 -0.92
N GLU A 18 10.59 -1.10 -1.86
CA GLU A 18 10.18 -0.95 -3.25
C GLU A 18 9.57 -2.24 -3.83
N GLY A 19 8.57 -2.08 -4.69
CA GLY A 19 7.87 -3.18 -5.33
C GLY A 19 6.92 -3.97 -4.43
N VAL A 20 6.77 -3.60 -3.15
CA VAL A 20 5.67 -4.11 -2.31
C VAL A 20 4.35 -3.55 -2.83
N VAL A 21 3.31 -4.37 -2.86
CA VAL A 21 1.97 -3.94 -3.25
C VAL A 21 1.14 -3.73 -2.00
N ILE A 22 0.59 -2.54 -1.82
CA ILE A 22 -0.40 -2.27 -0.79
C ILE A 22 -1.78 -2.34 -1.41
N GLU A 23 -2.69 -3.02 -0.73
CA GLU A 23 -4.08 -3.15 -1.09
C GLU A 23 -4.92 -2.32 -0.13
N ILE A 24 -5.71 -1.41 -0.67
CA ILE A 24 -6.51 -0.45 0.08
C ILE A 24 -7.97 -0.74 -0.24
N THR A 25 -8.69 -1.24 0.75
CA THR A 25 -10.13 -1.50 0.67
C THR A 25 -10.87 -0.31 1.25
N LEU A 26 -11.86 0.17 0.52
CA LEU A 26 -12.72 1.28 0.92
C LEU A 26 -14.18 0.85 0.80
N SER A 27 -14.99 1.24 1.77
CA SER A 27 -16.44 1.00 1.78
C SER A 27 -17.21 1.97 0.86
N ALA A 28 -16.66 3.16 0.61
CA ALA A 28 -17.26 4.20 -0.22
C ALA A 28 -16.19 4.98 -1.01
N VAL A 29 -16.65 5.87 -1.90
CA VAL A 29 -15.76 6.76 -2.67
C VAL A 29 -15.06 7.74 -1.72
N ALA A 30 -13.74 7.76 -1.77
CA ALA A 30 -12.89 8.64 -0.96
C ALA A 30 -11.61 8.98 -1.70
N ASN A 31 -10.85 9.96 -1.20
CA ASN A 31 -9.54 10.28 -1.72
C ASN A 31 -8.49 9.47 -0.99
N VAL A 32 -7.63 8.80 -1.74
CA VAL A 32 -6.49 8.06 -1.19
C VAL A 32 -5.22 8.77 -1.60
N ARG A 33 -4.46 9.22 -0.60
CA ARG A 33 -3.18 9.90 -0.79
C ARG A 33 -2.08 9.08 -0.10
N LEU A 34 -1.26 8.42 -0.90
CA LEU A 34 -0.05 7.72 -0.47
C LEU A 34 1.12 8.71 -0.54
N MET A 35 1.77 8.98 0.58
CA MET A 35 2.84 9.97 0.65
C MET A 35 3.96 9.51 1.56
N THR A 36 5.16 10.08 1.41
CA THR A 36 6.28 9.76 2.31
C THR A 36 6.14 10.49 3.64
N HIS A 37 6.90 10.10 4.65
CA HIS A 37 6.93 10.78 5.95
C HIS A 37 7.16 12.28 5.85
N ALA A 38 8.10 12.71 5.00
CA ALA A 38 8.37 14.13 4.77
C ALA A 38 7.16 14.85 4.14
N ASP A 39 6.51 14.22 3.16
CA ASP A 39 5.33 14.79 2.50
C ASP A 39 4.12 14.83 3.45
N PHE A 40 4.00 13.88 4.38
CA PHE A 40 2.93 13.87 5.38
C PHE A 40 3.06 15.02 6.38
N ASP A 41 4.28 15.35 6.80
CA ASP A 41 4.52 16.54 7.62
C ASP A 41 4.13 17.82 6.87
N LEU A 42 4.49 17.92 5.58
CA LEU A 42 4.06 19.03 4.73
C LEU A 42 2.53 19.09 4.58
N PHE A 43 1.86 17.95 4.41
CA PHE A 43 0.40 17.84 4.35
C PHE A 43 -0.25 18.37 5.64
N LYS A 44 0.26 17.96 6.81
CA LYS A 44 -0.19 18.46 8.12
C LYS A 44 -0.03 19.96 8.28
N ASN A 45 1.00 20.53 7.66
CA ASN A 45 1.27 21.95 7.64
C ASN A 45 0.55 22.71 6.50
N ALA A 46 -0.36 22.03 5.76
CA ALA A 46 -1.06 22.57 4.59
C ALA A 46 -0.12 23.15 3.53
N ARG A 47 1.07 22.56 3.38
CA ARG A 47 2.08 22.94 2.38
C ARG A 47 1.95 22.10 1.12
N GLN A 48 2.64 22.55 0.06
CA GLN A 48 2.78 21.78 -1.17
C GLN A 48 3.54 20.49 -0.87
N HIS A 49 2.91 19.35 -1.14
CA HIS A 49 3.43 18.01 -0.89
C HIS A 49 3.16 17.13 -2.10
N LYS A 50 3.95 16.07 -2.27
CA LYS A 50 3.76 15.08 -3.32
C LYS A 50 3.06 13.86 -2.74
N PHE A 51 2.08 13.35 -3.48
CA PHE A 51 1.39 12.11 -3.14
C PHE A 51 1.15 11.30 -4.40
N LEU A 52 1.10 9.99 -4.23
CA LEU A 52 0.63 9.03 -5.23
C LEU A 52 -0.80 8.63 -4.87
N GLY A 53 -1.65 8.44 -5.87
CA GLY A 53 -3.05 8.07 -5.67
C GLY A 53 -4.00 9.07 -6.30
N GLY A 54 -5.18 9.25 -5.70
CA GLY A 54 -6.25 10.07 -6.21
C GLY A 54 -7.62 9.64 -5.69
N VAL A 55 -8.68 10.06 -6.38
CA VAL A 55 -10.06 9.68 -6.06
C VAL A 55 -10.24 8.17 -6.29
N ALA A 56 -10.47 7.46 -5.20
CA ALA A 56 -10.74 6.04 -5.18
C ALA A 56 -12.23 5.78 -5.38
N LYS A 57 -12.64 5.54 -6.64
CA LYS A 57 -14.03 5.21 -6.97
C LYS A 57 -14.36 3.72 -6.94
N LYS A 58 -13.34 2.87 -7.00
CA LYS A 58 -13.46 1.40 -7.03
C LYS A 58 -12.51 0.81 -6.01
N SER A 59 -12.98 -0.12 -5.21
CA SER A 59 -12.20 -0.88 -4.24
C SER A 59 -12.23 -2.39 -4.58
N PRO A 60 -11.18 -3.15 -4.25
CA PRO A 60 -9.91 -2.73 -3.63
C PRO A 60 -8.94 -2.07 -4.62
N ILE A 61 -8.13 -1.13 -4.13
CA ILE A 61 -7.07 -0.45 -4.91
C ILE A 61 -5.74 -1.08 -4.57
N ARG A 62 -4.93 -1.32 -5.61
CA ARG A 62 -3.59 -1.87 -5.45
C ARG A 62 -2.57 -0.82 -5.88
N LEU A 63 -1.78 -0.31 -4.93
CA LEU A 63 -0.69 0.62 -5.20
C LEU A 63 0.63 -0.12 -5.03
N THR A 64 1.54 0.04 -5.99
CA THR A 64 2.89 -0.49 -5.88
C THR A 64 3.80 0.59 -5.32
N ILE A 65 4.56 0.25 -4.29
CA ILE A 65 5.51 1.18 -3.68
C ILE A 65 6.67 1.44 -4.66
N PRO A 66 6.89 2.69 -5.08
CA PRO A 66 7.89 3.01 -6.09
C PRO A 66 9.33 3.04 -5.56
N LYS A 67 9.52 3.22 -4.25
CA LYS A 67 10.84 3.31 -3.60
C LYS A 67 10.78 2.92 -2.13
N ASN A 68 11.91 2.47 -1.57
CA ASN A 68 12.05 2.20 -0.14
C ASN A 68 11.95 3.51 0.67
N ALA A 69 10.91 3.64 1.49
CA ALA A 69 10.74 4.78 2.38
C ALA A 69 9.71 4.46 3.47
N HIS A 70 9.63 5.34 4.47
CA HIS A 70 8.49 5.38 5.38
C HIS A 70 7.29 5.99 4.67
N TRP A 71 6.27 5.17 4.45
CA TRP A 71 5.05 5.57 3.75
C TRP A 71 3.89 5.81 4.72
N HIS A 72 3.05 6.77 4.39
CA HIS A 72 1.79 7.02 5.08
C HIS A 72 0.67 7.06 4.04
N VAL A 73 -0.50 6.55 4.43
CA VAL A 73 -1.71 6.65 3.64
C VAL A 73 -2.71 7.52 4.40
N VAL A 74 -3.21 8.53 3.70
CA VAL A 74 -4.29 9.37 4.16
C VAL A 74 -5.51 9.06 3.31
N VAL A 75 -6.61 8.72 3.99
CA VAL A 75 -7.91 8.55 3.37
C VAL A 75 -8.80 9.69 3.84
N ASP A 76 -9.14 10.60 2.93
CA ASP A 76 -10.00 11.73 3.22
C ASP A 76 -11.31 11.64 2.43
N THR A 77 -12.40 12.11 3.05
CA THR A 77 -13.72 12.18 2.41
C THR A 77 -14.02 13.60 1.91
N GLU A 78 -12.98 14.35 1.53
CA GLU A 78 -13.15 15.70 0.99
C GLU A 78 -14.05 15.65 -0.25
N GLY A 79 -15.21 16.32 -0.19
CA GLY A 79 -16.21 16.30 -1.25
C GLY A 79 -17.16 15.09 -1.26
N HIS A 80 -17.09 14.20 -0.27
CA HIS A 80 -17.94 13.01 -0.16
C HIS A 80 -18.68 12.97 1.18
N SER A 81 -20.01 12.84 1.13
CA SER A 81 -20.86 12.75 2.32
C SER A 81 -20.87 11.34 2.90
N GLY A 82 -20.36 11.19 4.13
CA GLY A 82 -20.43 9.94 4.87
C GLY A 82 -19.11 9.55 5.51
N LYS A 83 -19.16 8.58 6.44
CA LYS A 83 -17.94 7.94 6.96
C LYS A 83 -17.48 6.91 5.95
N VAL A 84 -16.24 7.01 5.49
CA VAL A 84 -15.60 5.94 4.73
C VAL A 84 -14.86 5.03 5.69
N GLU A 85 -15.18 3.74 5.65
CA GLU A 85 -14.32 2.73 6.27
C GLU A 85 -13.21 2.37 5.29
N SER A 86 -11.98 2.42 5.78
CA SER A 86 -10.79 2.09 5.04
C SER A 86 -10.02 0.98 5.75
N SER A 87 -9.35 0.13 4.97
CA SER A 87 -8.46 -0.90 5.50
C SER A 87 -7.30 -1.10 4.54
N ILE A 88 -6.09 -1.16 5.08
CA ILE A 88 -4.88 -1.33 4.29
C ILE A 88 -4.26 -2.68 4.61
N ARG A 89 -3.96 -3.43 3.56
CA ARG A 89 -3.30 -4.72 3.62
C ARG A 89 -2.04 -4.66 2.78
N VAL A 90 -0.90 -4.88 3.41
CA VAL A 90 0.36 -5.07 2.69
C VAL A 90 0.32 -6.47 2.07
N VAL A 91 0.39 -6.54 0.75
CA VAL A 91 0.47 -7.79 -0.01
C VAL A 91 1.97 -8.03 -0.29
N PRO A 92 2.66 -8.88 0.49
CA PRO A 92 4.00 -9.28 0.14
C PRO A 92 3.95 -9.96 -1.23
N LYS A 93 4.96 -9.69 -2.07
CA LYS A 93 5.12 -10.39 -3.36
C LYS A 93 4.93 -11.88 -3.08
N PRO A 94 4.04 -12.59 -3.81
CA PRO A 94 3.87 -14.00 -3.59
C PRO A 94 5.25 -14.63 -3.70
N LYS A 95 5.74 -15.20 -2.59
CA LYS A 95 6.93 -16.03 -2.62
C LYS A 95 6.59 -17.11 -3.62
N VAL A 96 7.17 -17.03 -4.81
CA VAL A 96 7.12 -18.10 -5.78
C VAL A 96 7.58 -19.32 -4.99
N LYS A 97 6.65 -20.23 -4.68
CA LYS A 97 7.01 -21.50 -4.08
C LYS A 97 7.86 -22.16 -5.15
N THR A 98 9.18 -22.10 -4.99
CA THR A 98 10.10 -23.00 -5.68
C THR A 98 9.58 -24.40 -5.40
N GLY A 99 8.90 -24.98 -6.39
CA GLY A 99 8.48 -26.36 -6.36
C GLY A 99 9.70 -27.25 -6.08
N PRO A 100 9.51 -28.44 -5.49
CA PRO A 100 10.61 -29.32 -5.17
C PRO A 100 11.40 -29.57 -6.44
N ARG A 101 12.68 -29.16 -6.41
CA ARG A 101 13.67 -29.50 -7.41
C ARG A 101 13.67 -31.01 -7.53
N LEU A 102 13.07 -31.52 -8.60
CA LEU A 102 13.08 -32.94 -8.97
C LEU A 102 14.53 -33.41 -8.94
N SER A 103 14.88 -34.18 -7.92
CA SER A 103 16.12 -34.94 -7.89
C SER A 103 16.08 -35.94 -9.05
N PRO A 104 17.08 -35.98 -9.95
CA PRO A 104 17.09 -36.96 -11.02
C PRO A 104 17.15 -38.39 -10.45
N PRO A 105 16.60 -39.39 -11.16
CA PRO A 105 16.65 -40.77 -10.71
C PRO A 105 18.11 -41.22 -10.69
N SER A 106 18.61 -41.61 -9.52
CA SER A 106 19.90 -42.30 -9.41
C SER A 106 19.76 -43.66 -10.06
N ARG A 107 20.22 -43.74 -11.31
CA ARG A 107 20.43 -44.98 -12.05
C ARG A 107 21.55 -45.75 -11.36
N GLN A 108 21.21 -46.70 -10.49
CA GLN A 108 22.17 -47.73 -10.07
C GLN A 108 21.92 -48.98 -10.92
N SER A 109 22.58 -49.00 -12.07
CA SER A 109 23.00 -50.25 -12.70
C SER A 109 24.09 -50.88 -11.85
N ALA A 110 23.90 -52.11 -11.38
CA ALA A 110 24.92 -53.15 -11.18
C ALA A 110 24.24 -54.31 -10.43
N GLN A 111 23.83 -55.37 -11.11
CA GLN A 111 24.67 -56.54 -11.40
C GLN A 111 24.95 -57.37 -10.14
N ARG A 112 24.13 -58.40 -9.90
CA ARG A 112 24.56 -59.75 -9.52
C ARG A 112 23.37 -60.72 -9.49
#